data_AF-A0AAF0IJS2-F1
#
_entry.id   AF-A0AAF0IJS2-F1
#
_cell.length_a   1.000
_cell.length_b   1.000
_cell.length_c   1.000
_cell.angle_alpha   90.00
_cell.angle_beta   90.00
_cell.angle_gamma   90.00
#
_symmetry.space_group_name_H-M   'P 1'
#
loop_
_entity.id
_entity.type
_entity.pdbx_description
1 polymer ?
#
loop_
_entity_poly.entity_id
_entity_poly.type
_entity_poly.pdbx_seq_one_letter_code
_entity_poly.pdbx_strand_id
1 'polypeptide(L)'
;MRRIDLVCKLAGPFVIALVDGISTEAAILLNFAMNAFSIPVEYYAIARVYEMVPALRASKQSSVYAVDQGTPNQGLQDVQSRGKHAVFEALKGLRFYVQHRAFLPSFAGSLLYFTVLSFSGQMITYLLSVGYNSFHIAVARTGSVVFEISATWIAPLVMSKIGPIRAGIWFLSWQMLSLAAGACLFWGIRPRVLAATGLVGSTILSRIGLWGFDLSAQIIVQEVSLHHRTRAGASS
;
A
#
# COMPACT_ATOMS: atom_id res chain seq x y z
N MET A 1 -5.78 -10.49 22.64
CA MET A 1 -5.72 -10.74 21.18
C MET A 1 -5.49 -9.46 20.37
N ARG A 2 -6.46 -8.53 20.27
CA ARG A 2 -6.37 -7.37 19.35
C ARG A 2 -5.21 -6.38 19.58
N ARG A 3 -4.74 -6.20 20.83
CA ARG A 3 -3.60 -5.33 21.16
C ARG A 3 -2.24 -5.96 20.82
N ILE A 4 -2.10 -7.27 21.00
CA ILE A 4 -0.87 -8.02 20.68
C ILE A 4 -0.73 -8.16 19.17
N ASP A 5 -1.85 -8.40 18.46
CA ASP A 5 -1.89 -8.38 16.98
C ASP A 5 -1.47 -7.01 16.41
N LEU A 6 -1.89 -5.91 17.04
CA LEU A 6 -1.49 -4.56 16.64
C LEU A 6 0.01 -4.31 16.87
N VAL A 7 0.55 -4.76 18.01
CA VAL A 7 1.97 -4.62 18.36
C VAL A 7 2.85 -5.45 17.43
N CYS A 8 2.47 -6.70 17.12
CA CYS A 8 3.22 -7.53 16.17
C CYS A 8 3.16 -6.97 14.72
N LYS A 9 2.02 -6.39 14.30
CA LYS A 9 1.89 -5.72 13.00
C LYS A 9 2.74 -4.45 12.87
N LEU A 10 3.04 -3.79 13.98
CA LEU A 10 3.89 -2.60 14.04
C LEU A 10 5.38 -2.95 14.25
N ALA A 11 5.65 -3.98 15.05
CA ALA A 11 7.00 -4.44 15.36
C ALA A 11 7.70 -5.06 14.13
N GLY A 12 6.96 -5.77 13.27
CA GLY A 12 7.51 -6.38 12.05
C GLY A 12 8.19 -5.35 11.12
N PRO A 13 7.45 -4.34 10.62
CA PRO A 13 8.04 -3.28 9.79
C PRO A 13 9.16 -2.50 10.51
N PHE A 14 9.01 -2.27 11.82
CA PHE A 14 9.99 -1.54 12.62
C PHE A 14 11.34 -2.28 12.77
N VAL A 15 11.30 -3.58 13.05
CA VAL A 15 12.52 -4.41 13.20
C VAL A 15 13.24 -4.55 11.86
N ILE A 16 12.50 -4.77 10.77
CA ILE A 16 13.09 -4.90 9.43
C ILE A 16 13.78 -3.59 9.01
N ALA A 17 13.14 -2.45 9.28
CA ALA A 17 13.68 -1.14 8.93
C ALA A 17 14.91 -0.74 9.76
N LEU A 18 14.98 -1.14 11.03
CA LEU A 18 16.18 -0.95 11.88
C LEU A 18 17.36 -1.77 11.38
N VAL A 19 17.14 -3.02 10.98
CA VAL A 19 18.21 -3.90 10.49
C VAL A 19 18.71 -3.44 9.12
N ASP A 20 17.80 -2.98 8.25
CA ASP A 20 18.14 -2.40 6.93
C ASP A 20 18.98 -1.13 7.04
N GLY A 21 18.71 -0.32 8.07
CA GLY A 21 19.50 0.89 8.37
C GLY A 21 20.93 0.62 8.83
N ILE A 22 21.23 -0.59 9.32
CA ILE A 22 22.57 -1.01 9.74
C ILE A 22 23.30 -1.69 8.57
N SER A 23 22.64 -2.64 7.90
CA SER A 23 23.16 -3.31 6.71
C SER A 23 22.02 -3.93 5.90
N THR A 24 21.95 -3.55 4.63
CA THR A 24 20.92 -3.98 3.69
C THR A 24 21.02 -5.49 3.42
N GLU A 25 22.24 -6.03 3.33
CA GLU A 25 22.46 -7.48 3.19
C GLU A 25 22.00 -8.26 4.43
N ALA A 26 22.26 -7.74 5.62
CA ALA A 26 21.83 -8.37 6.87
C ALA A 26 20.29 -8.36 7.00
N ALA A 27 19.63 -7.29 6.55
CA ALA A 27 18.17 -7.21 6.54
C ALA A 27 17.54 -8.20 5.57
N ILE A 28 18.12 -8.33 4.38
CA ILE A 28 17.69 -9.33 3.38
C ILE A 28 17.87 -10.74 3.94
N LEU A 29 19.03 -11.04 4.53
CA LEU A 29 19.34 -12.38 5.05
C LEU A 29 18.45 -12.73 6.25
N LEU A 30 18.21 -11.78 7.15
CA LEU A 30 17.32 -11.95 8.30
C LEU A 30 15.87 -12.17 7.86
N ASN A 31 15.37 -11.37 6.91
CA ASN A 31 14.01 -11.50 6.39
C ASN A 31 13.82 -12.82 5.65
N PHE A 32 14.82 -13.24 4.87
CA PHE A 32 14.85 -14.55 4.22
C PHE A 32 14.84 -15.69 5.24
N ALA A 33 15.71 -15.66 6.24
CA ALA A 33 15.79 -16.68 7.29
C ALA A 33 14.49 -16.77 8.09
N MET A 34 13.90 -15.63 8.46
CA MET A 34 12.65 -15.58 9.21
C MET A 34 11.47 -16.14 8.41
N ASN A 35 11.36 -15.81 7.12
CA ASN A 35 10.34 -16.41 6.25
C ASN A 35 10.57 -17.92 6.06
N ALA A 36 11.82 -18.33 5.83
CA ALA A 36 12.17 -19.74 5.65
C ALA A 36 11.83 -20.57 6.90
N PHE A 37 12.01 -20.00 8.10
CA PHE A 37 11.65 -20.66 9.37
C PHE A 37 10.15 -20.59 9.68
N SER A 38 9.43 -19.56 9.20
CA SER A 38 7.97 -19.43 9.40
C SER A 38 7.19 -20.50 8.64
N ILE A 39 7.60 -20.83 7.42
CA ILE A 39 6.91 -21.80 6.54
C ILE A 39 6.69 -23.18 7.22
N PRO A 40 7.71 -23.87 7.78
CA PRO A 40 7.50 -25.17 8.40
C PRO A 40 6.62 -25.08 9.67
N VAL A 41 6.72 -24.00 10.44
CA VAL A 41 5.91 -23.78 11.65
C VAL A 41 4.44 -23.53 11.27
N GLU A 42 4.19 -22.71 10.25
CA GLU A 42 2.85 -22.48 9.71
C GLU A 42 2.25 -23.76 9.14
N TYR A 43 3.02 -24.53 8.37
CA TYR A 43 2.54 -25.77 7.78
C TYR A 43 2.19 -26.81 8.85
N TYR A 44 3.01 -26.90 9.90
CA TYR A 44 2.70 -27.74 11.06
C TYR A 44 1.44 -27.29 11.79
N ALA A 45 1.27 -25.98 12.02
CA ALA A 45 0.08 -25.44 12.67
C ALA A 45 -1.19 -25.67 11.83
N ILE A 46 -1.13 -25.48 10.51
CA ILE A 46 -2.23 -25.73 9.58
C ILE A 46 -2.59 -27.22 9.57
N ALA A 47 -1.60 -28.12 9.49
CA ALA A 47 -1.83 -29.56 9.56
C ALA A 47 -2.55 -29.96 10.86
N ARG A 48 -2.12 -29.41 12.00
CA ARG A 48 -2.76 -29.66 13.29
C ARG A 48 -4.19 -29.13 13.36
N VAL A 49 -4.46 -27.94 12.82
CA VAL A 49 -5.82 -27.38 12.74
C VAL A 49 -6.71 -28.20 11.79
N TYR A 50 -6.16 -28.67 10.68
CA TYR A 50 -6.86 -29.51 9.69
C TYR A 50 -7.22 -30.90 10.24
N GLU A 51 -6.42 -31.43 11.16
CA GLU A 51 -6.74 -32.65 11.90
C GLU A 51 -7.79 -32.43 13.00
N MET A 52 -7.73 -31.30 13.70
CA MET A 52 -8.62 -31.00 14.83
C MET A 52 -10.02 -30.51 14.43
N VAL A 53 -10.18 -29.91 13.24
CA VAL A 53 -11.46 -29.34 12.79
C VAL A 53 -11.96 -30.06 11.53
N PRO A 54 -12.77 -31.13 11.64
CA PRO A 54 -13.28 -31.88 10.49
C PRO A 54 -14.18 -31.07 9.55
N ALA A 55 -14.73 -29.92 10.00
CA ALA A 55 -15.49 -29.00 9.16
C ALA A 55 -14.64 -28.33 8.05
N LEU A 56 -13.31 -28.27 8.18
CA LEU A 56 -12.40 -27.76 7.13
C LEU A 56 -12.10 -28.80 6.04
N ARG A 57 -12.36 -30.10 6.29
CA ARG A 57 -12.26 -31.17 5.28
C ARG A 57 -13.42 -31.13 4.30
N ALA A 58 -14.56 -30.60 4.73
CA ALA A 58 -15.72 -30.41 3.90
C ALA A 58 -15.70 -29.03 3.23
N SER A 59 -14.94 -28.87 2.14
CA SER A 59 -15.34 -27.87 1.15
C SER A 59 -14.76 -28.13 -0.24
N LYS A 60 -15.66 -28.40 -1.18
CA LYS A 60 -15.96 -27.53 -2.33
C LYS A 60 -16.46 -28.35 -3.53
N GLN A 61 -17.56 -29.07 -3.36
CA GLN A 61 -18.27 -29.71 -4.48
C GLN A 61 -19.67 -29.10 -4.57
N SER A 62 -19.72 -27.82 -4.92
CA SER A 62 -20.91 -27.09 -5.37
C SER A 62 -20.46 -25.74 -5.93
N SER A 63 -20.95 -25.40 -7.13
CA SER A 63 -20.80 -24.11 -7.83
C SER A 63 -19.51 -23.79 -8.59
N VAL A 64 -18.94 -24.76 -9.34
CA VAL A 64 -17.98 -24.44 -10.41
C VAL A 64 -18.33 -25.27 -11.65
N TYR A 65 -19.01 -24.62 -12.60
CA TYR A 65 -19.23 -25.02 -14.01
C TYR A 65 -20.20 -26.18 -14.32
N ALA A 66 -21.49 -25.86 -14.43
CA ALA A 66 -22.27 -26.36 -15.57
C ALA A 66 -21.80 -25.57 -16.81
N VAL A 67 -20.71 -26.01 -17.42
CA VAL A 67 -20.34 -25.58 -18.78
C VAL A 67 -21.11 -26.47 -19.73
N ASP A 68 -22.07 -25.86 -20.40
CA ASP A 68 -22.76 -26.39 -21.58
C ASP A 68 -21.71 -26.97 -22.55
N GLN A 69 -21.84 -28.26 -22.85
CA GLN A 69 -21.10 -28.90 -23.93
C GLN A 69 -21.67 -28.41 -25.27
N GLY A 70 -21.12 -27.30 -25.77
CA GLY A 70 -21.27 -26.84 -27.14
C GLY A 70 -20.09 -27.29 -28.00
N THR A 71 -20.41 -28.10 -29.01
CA THR A 71 -19.64 -28.72 -30.10
C THR A 71 -18.40 -27.96 -30.63
N PRO A 72 -17.28 -28.65 -30.96
CA PRO A 72 -16.08 -28.02 -31.50
C PRO A 72 -16.18 -27.87 -33.03
N ASN A 73 -16.31 -26.64 -33.53
CA ASN A 73 -15.84 -26.30 -34.88
C ASN A 73 -15.83 -24.79 -35.11
N GLN A 74 -14.74 -24.30 -35.74
CA GLN A 74 -14.48 -22.96 -36.31
C GLN A 74 -13.35 -22.18 -35.63
N GLY A 75 -12.14 -22.71 -35.75
CA GLY A 75 -10.91 -21.95 -35.58
C GLY A 75 -10.74 -20.88 -36.67
N LEU A 76 -10.11 -19.78 -36.29
CA LEU A 76 -9.59 -18.64 -37.09
C LEU A 76 -10.40 -17.32 -37.15
N GLN A 77 -11.69 -17.26 -36.76
CA GLN A 77 -12.39 -15.97 -36.58
C GLN A 77 -12.46 -15.48 -35.12
N ASP A 78 -12.11 -16.34 -34.16
CA ASP A 78 -12.42 -16.16 -32.74
C ASP A 78 -11.37 -15.38 -31.91
N VAL A 79 -10.24 -15.01 -32.51
CA VAL A 79 -9.18 -14.25 -31.80
C VAL A 79 -9.48 -12.75 -31.79
N GLN A 80 -10.04 -12.22 -32.88
CA GLN A 80 -10.35 -10.79 -33.02
C GLN A 80 -11.65 -10.40 -32.30
N SER A 81 -12.65 -11.30 -32.27
CA SER A 81 -13.88 -11.17 -31.48
C SER A 81 -13.58 -11.22 -29.98
N ARG A 82 -12.70 -12.12 -29.52
CA ARG A 82 -12.25 -12.19 -28.11
C ARG A 82 -11.56 -10.91 -27.66
N GLY A 83 -10.69 -10.32 -28.47
CA GLY A 83 -10.03 -9.06 -28.12
C GLY A 83 -11.01 -7.91 -27.95
N LYS A 84 -11.97 -7.78 -28.88
CA LYS A 84 -13.03 -6.76 -28.79
C LYS A 84 -13.98 -7.00 -27.62
N HIS A 85 -14.35 -8.25 -27.35
CA HIS A 85 -15.15 -8.62 -26.18
C HIS A 85 -14.41 -8.38 -24.86
N ALA A 86 -13.12 -8.71 -24.78
CA ALA A 86 -12.31 -8.45 -23.59
C ALA A 86 -12.12 -6.95 -23.33
N VAL A 87 -11.90 -6.15 -24.39
CA VAL A 87 -11.81 -4.68 -24.27
C VAL A 87 -13.16 -4.08 -23.92
N PHE A 88 -14.26 -4.58 -24.49
CA PHE A 88 -15.60 -4.10 -24.17
C PHE A 88 -16.00 -4.44 -22.72
N GLU A 89 -15.71 -5.66 -22.26
CA GLU A 89 -15.92 -6.05 -20.86
C GLU A 89 -15.00 -5.27 -19.91
N ALA A 90 -13.74 -5.00 -20.29
CA ALA A 90 -12.84 -4.13 -19.53
C ALA A 90 -13.36 -2.68 -19.47
N LEU A 91 -13.89 -2.14 -20.57
CA LEU A 91 -14.49 -0.79 -20.62
C LEU A 91 -15.78 -0.72 -19.80
N LYS A 92 -16.59 -1.78 -19.82
CA LYS A 92 -17.81 -1.89 -19.03
C LYS A 92 -17.49 -2.01 -17.54
N GLY A 93 -16.49 -2.82 -17.20
CA GLY A 93 -15.91 -2.92 -15.85
C GLY A 93 -15.30 -1.61 -15.38
N LEU A 94 -14.60 -0.88 -16.26
CA LEU A 94 -14.04 0.44 -15.96
C LEU A 94 -15.13 1.48 -15.76
N ARG A 95 -16.18 1.49 -16.60
CA ARG A 95 -17.34 2.39 -16.44
C ARG A 95 -18.08 2.11 -15.12
N PHE A 96 -18.25 0.84 -14.77
CA PHE A 96 -18.82 0.44 -13.49
C PHE A 96 -17.93 0.84 -12.31
N TYR A 97 -16.61 0.71 -12.45
CA TYR A 97 -15.63 1.12 -11.45
C TYR A 97 -15.63 2.64 -11.23
N VAL A 98 -15.67 3.44 -12.31
CA VAL A 98 -15.73 4.92 -12.27
C VAL A 98 -17.03 5.40 -11.61
N GLN A 99 -18.13 4.66 -11.75
CA GLN A 99 -19.41 4.97 -11.10
C GLN A 99 -19.44 4.55 -9.61
N HIS A 100 -18.48 3.73 -9.15
CA HIS A 100 -18.45 3.26 -7.77
C HIS A 100 -17.90 4.32 -6.83
N ARG A 101 -18.51 4.47 -5.65
CA ARG A 101 -18.06 5.39 -4.56
C ARG A 101 -16.61 5.18 -4.08
N ALA A 102 -15.99 4.06 -4.43
CA ALA A 102 -14.59 3.74 -4.10
C ALA A 102 -13.58 4.26 -5.15
N PHE A 103 -14.07 4.83 -6.26
CA PHE A 103 -13.23 5.40 -7.31
C PHE A 103 -12.40 6.59 -6.82
N LEU A 104 -13.02 7.52 -6.08
CA LEU A 104 -12.36 8.75 -5.64
C LEU A 104 -11.12 8.48 -4.76
N PRO A 105 -11.19 7.64 -3.70
CA PRO A 105 -10.01 7.28 -2.90
C PRO A 105 -8.90 6.63 -3.74
N SER A 106 -9.23 5.70 -4.63
CA SER A 106 -8.25 5.01 -5.46
C SER A 106 -7.61 5.94 -6.50
N PHE A 107 -8.40 6.83 -7.10
CA PHE A 107 -7.90 7.82 -8.06
C PHE A 107 -6.96 8.83 -7.39
N ALA A 108 -7.33 9.32 -6.20
CA ALA A 108 -6.46 10.15 -5.38
C ALA A 108 -5.16 9.40 -5.00
N GLY A 109 -5.26 8.11 -4.66
CA GLY A 109 -4.10 7.24 -4.43
C GLY A 109 -3.17 7.17 -5.64
N SER A 110 -3.69 6.97 -6.85
CA SER A 110 -2.89 6.97 -8.07
C SER A 110 -2.13 8.29 -8.31
N LEU A 111 -2.80 9.43 -8.09
CA LEU A 111 -2.14 10.74 -8.18
C LEU A 111 -1.06 10.92 -7.11
N LEU A 112 -1.27 10.37 -5.93
CA LEU A 112 -0.30 10.35 -4.84
C LEU A 112 0.99 9.64 -5.24
N TYR A 113 0.87 8.47 -5.87
CA TYR A 113 2.03 7.68 -6.34
C TYR A 113 2.70 8.29 -7.58
N PHE A 114 1.99 9.14 -8.34
CA PHE A 114 2.58 9.91 -9.44
C PHE A 114 3.50 11.04 -8.97
N THR A 115 3.53 11.35 -7.66
CA THR A 115 4.36 12.44 -7.15
C THR A 115 5.86 12.19 -7.39
N VAL A 116 6.46 13.06 -8.20
CA VAL A 116 7.91 13.00 -8.54
C VAL A 116 8.78 13.37 -7.33
N LEU A 117 8.22 14.16 -6.40
CA LEU A 117 8.91 14.64 -5.21
C LEU A 117 8.90 13.59 -4.09
N SER A 118 9.57 12.48 -4.37
CA SER A 118 9.75 11.37 -3.45
C SER A 118 11.23 11.20 -3.12
N PHE A 119 11.53 10.76 -1.89
CA PHE A 119 12.88 10.39 -1.49
C PHE A 119 13.30 9.08 -2.18
N SER A 120 13.61 9.19 -3.48
CA SER A 120 13.98 8.11 -4.39
C SER A 120 15.32 8.43 -5.06
N GLY A 121 15.74 7.62 -6.03
CA GLY A 121 17.03 7.78 -6.73
C GLY A 121 17.24 9.17 -7.33
N GLN A 122 16.20 9.79 -7.89
CA GLN A 122 16.28 11.14 -8.48
C GLN A 122 16.68 12.21 -7.45
N MET A 123 16.08 12.16 -6.25
CA MET A 123 16.40 13.09 -5.16
C MET A 123 17.82 12.85 -4.62
N ILE A 124 18.21 11.58 -4.46
CA ILE A 124 19.55 11.20 -3.98
C ILE A 124 20.63 11.69 -4.94
N THR A 125 20.44 11.46 -6.25
CA THR A 125 21.35 11.95 -7.29
C THR A 125 21.43 13.47 -7.28
N TYR A 126 20.31 14.16 -7.09
CA TYR A 126 20.30 15.61 -6.94
C TYR A 126 21.12 16.07 -5.72
N LEU A 127 20.94 15.44 -4.55
CA LEU A 127 21.72 15.78 -3.35
C LEU A 127 23.22 15.57 -3.56
N LEU A 128 23.62 14.45 -4.17
CA LEU A 128 25.02 14.19 -4.52
C LEU A 128 25.57 15.27 -5.47
N SER A 129 24.77 15.71 -6.46
CA SER A 129 25.17 16.78 -7.40
C SER A 129 25.36 18.15 -6.72
N VAL A 130 24.65 18.40 -5.62
CA VAL A 130 24.78 19.63 -4.80
C VAL A 130 25.99 19.56 -3.85
N GLY A 131 26.60 18.38 -3.68
CA GLY A 131 27.77 18.17 -2.84
C GLY A 131 27.49 17.54 -1.48
N TYR A 132 26.32 16.91 -1.29
CA TYR A 132 26.06 16.12 -0.08
C TYR A 132 26.87 14.82 -0.08
N ASN A 133 27.39 14.45 1.09
CA ASN A 133 28.03 13.16 1.30
C ASN A 133 26.98 12.06 1.51
N SER A 134 27.32 10.82 1.17
CA SER A 134 26.50 9.62 1.37
C SER A 134 26.01 9.47 2.81
N PHE A 135 26.80 9.90 3.80
CA PHE A 135 26.40 9.89 5.21
C PHE A 135 25.15 10.75 5.48
N HIS A 136 25.07 11.97 4.93
CA HIS A 136 23.91 12.84 5.13
C HIS A 136 22.64 12.27 4.49
N ILE A 137 22.81 11.61 3.34
CA ILE A 137 21.72 10.95 2.62
C ILE A 137 21.21 9.75 3.42
N ALA A 138 22.12 8.97 4.02
CA ALA A 138 21.76 7.86 4.89
C ALA A 138 20.98 8.33 6.12
N VAL A 139 21.46 9.39 6.80
CA VAL A 139 20.75 9.98 7.95
C VAL A 139 19.35 10.48 7.55
N ALA A 140 19.22 11.18 6.41
CA ALA A 140 17.92 11.64 5.91
C ALA A 140 16.97 10.48 5.59
N ARG A 141 17.49 9.38 5.04
CA ARG A 141 16.72 8.15 4.78
C ARG A 141 16.20 7.54 6.08
N THR A 142 17.08 7.37 7.07
CA THR A 142 16.68 6.84 8.38
C THR A 142 15.62 7.73 9.04
N GLY A 143 15.76 9.06 8.90
CA GLY A 143 14.74 10.02 9.32
C GLY A 143 13.39 9.76 8.63
N SER A 144 13.38 9.62 7.30
CA SER A 144 12.17 9.28 6.53
C SER A 144 11.45 8.05 7.06
N VAL A 145 12.21 6.97 7.29
CA VAL A 145 11.69 5.69 7.78
C VAL A 145 11.05 5.86 9.17
N VAL A 146 11.68 6.61 10.08
CA VAL A 146 11.10 6.87 11.41
C VAL A 146 9.75 7.60 11.29
N PHE A 147 9.65 8.58 10.39
CA PHE A 147 8.39 9.29 10.15
C PHE A 147 7.33 8.40 9.47
N GLU A 148 7.72 7.54 8.54
CA GLU A 148 6.81 6.56 7.92
C GLU A 148 6.21 5.61 8.97
N ILE A 149 7.04 5.09 9.88
CA ILE A 149 6.58 4.23 10.97
C ILE A 149 5.70 5.02 11.95
N SER A 150 6.02 6.29 12.20
CA SER A 150 5.20 7.15 13.06
C SER A 150 3.76 7.28 12.55
N ALA A 151 3.57 7.26 11.22
CA ALA A 151 2.26 7.32 10.58
C ALA A 151 1.39 6.12 10.98
N THR A 152 1.98 4.96 11.26
CA THR A 152 1.25 3.75 11.62
C THR A 152 0.55 3.86 12.98
N TRP A 153 1.03 4.70 13.91
CA TRP A 153 0.29 5.02 15.14
C TRP A 153 -0.66 6.20 14.95
N ILE A 154 -0.22 7.24 14.23
CA ILE A 154 -0.99 8.47 14.05
C ILE A 154 -2.26 8.20 13.24
N ALA A 155 -2.16 7.41 12.16
CA ALA A 155 -3.27 7.09 11.26
C ALA A 155 -4.47 6.45 11.98
N PRO A 156 -4.35 5.31 12.69
CA PRO A 156 -5.48 4.69 13.38
C PRO A 156 -6.04 5.57 14.50
N LEU A 157 -5.20 6.33 15.20
CA LEU A 157 -5.65 7.27 16.23
C LEU A 157 -6.53 8.37 15.64
N VAL A 158 -6.09 9.00 14.55
CA VAL A 158 -6.86 10.04 13.85
C VAL A 158 -8.15 9.45 13.28
N MET A 159 -8.09 8.29 12.60
CA MET A 159 -9.27 7.61 12.07
C MET A 159 -10.30 7.27 13.15
N SER A 160 -9.86 6.86 14.34
CA SER A 160 -10.77 6.53 15.45
C SER A 160 -11.54 7.75 15.98
N LYS A 161 -10.99 8.96 15.85
CA LYS A 161 -11.60 10.20 16.35
C LYS A 161 -12.51 10.88 15.32
N ILE A 162 -12.08 10.96 14.07
CA ILE A 162 -12.77 11.75 13.03
C ILE A 162 -13.34 10.91 11.88
N GLY A 163 -13.13 9.59 11.91
CA GLY A 163 -13.56 8.65 10.88
C GLY A 163 -12.56 8.53 9.72
N PRO A 164 -12.54 7.39 8.99
CA PRO A 164 -11.55 7.11 7.94
C PRO A 164 -11.56 8.12 6.78
N ILE A 165 -12.75 8.58 6.37
CA ILE A 165 -12.90 9.50 5.23
C ILE A 165 -12.31 10.87 5.54
N ARG A 166 -12.62 11.44 6.72
CA ARG A 166 -12.10 12.76 7.13
C ARG A 166 -10.60 12.70 7.44
N ALA A 167 -10.15 11.59 8.05
CA ALA A 167 -8.73 11.35 8.29
C ALA A 167 -7.94 11.34 6.99
N GLY A 168 -8.42 10.63 5.95
CA GLY A 168 -7.79 10.63 4.63
C GLY A 168 -7.62 12.03 4.03
N ILE A 169 -8.68 12.85 4.06
CA ILE A 169 -8.63 14.24 3.55
C ILE A 169 -7.62 15.08 4.34
N TRP A 170 -7.56 14.90 5.65
CA TRP A 170 -6.63 15.63 6.52
C TRP A 170 -5.17 15.25 6.23
N PHE A 171 -4.87 13.95 6.12
CA PHE A 171 -3.54 13.47 5.75
C PHE A 171 -3.12 13.92 4.35
N LEU A 172 -4.04 13.91 3.39
CA LEU A 172 -3.80 14.40 2.04
C LEU A 172 -3.49 15.91 2.02
N SER A 173 -4.22 16.68 2.82
CA SER A 173 -4.02 18.13 2.96
C SER A 173 -2.68 18.45 3.62
N TRP A 174 -2.31 17.68 4.66
CA TRP A 174 -1.00 17.77 5.30
C TRP A 174 0.14 17.47 4.31
N GLN A 175 -0.02 16.41 3.51
CA GLN A 175 0.94 16.03 2.48
C GLN A 175 1.12 17.15 1.46
N MET A 176 0.02 17.68 0.90
CA MET A 176 0.06 18.76 -0.08
C MET A 176 0.71 20.03 0.48
N LEU A 177 0.36 20.40 1.73
CA LEU A 177 0.93 21.57 2.39
C LEU A 177 2.45 21.43 2.59
N SER A 178 2.90 20.25 3.05
CA SER A 178 4.34 20.00 3.24
C SER A 178 5.12 20.06 1.93
N LEU A 179 4.63 19.44 0.86
CA LEU A 179 5.29 19.48 -0.45
C LEU A 179 5.26 20.88 -1.07
N ALA A 180 4.16 21.61 -0.92
CA ALA A 180 4.06 22.99 -1.37
C ALA A 180 5.07 23.89 -0.63
N ALA A 181 5.18 23.75 0.70
CA ALA A 181 6.19 24.46 1.48
C ALA A 181 7.61 24.13 1.02
N GLY A 182 7.90 22.85 0.74
CA GLY A 182 9.17 22.40 0.16
C GLY A 182 9.51 23.05 -1.17
N ALA A 183 8.55 23.07 -2.09
CA ALA A 183 8.70 23.71 -3.40
C ALA A 183 8.89 25.23 -3.27
N CYS A 184 8.12 25.89 -2.40
CA CYS A 184 8.27 27.32 -2.13
C CYS A 184 9.65 27.65 -1.54
N LEU A 185 10.15 26.84 -0.60
CA LEU A 185 11.50 26.99 -0.03
C LEU A 185 12.57 26.80 -1.11
N PHE A 186 12.38 25.82 -2.00
CA PHE A 186 13.32 25.54 -3.08
C PHE A 186 13.47 26.71 -4.07
N TRP A 187 12.36 27.38 -4.42
CA TRP A 187 12.39 28.56 -5.30
C TRP A 187 12.82 29.85 -4.58
N GLY A 188 12.45 30.02 -3.31
CA GLY A 188 12.66 31.26 -2.57
C GLY A 188 14.07 31.43 -2.01
N ILE A 189 14.76 30.34 -1.70
CA ILE A 189 16.06 30.35 -1.02
C ILE A 189 17.20 30.29 -2.05
N ARG A 190 18.09 31.30 -2.03
CA ARG A 190 19.27 31.37 -2.92
C ARG A 190 20.36 30.30 -2.64
N PRO A 191 20.76 30.03 -1.38
CA PRO A 191 21.76 28.98 -1.13
C PRO A 191 21.21 27.60 -1.51
N ARG A 192 21.80 26.99 -2.54
CA ARG A 192 21.41 25.68 -3.10
C ARG A 192 21.36 24.57 -2.05
N VAL A 193 22.29 24.59 -1.09
CA VAL A 193 22.37 23.60 0.00
C VAL A 193 21.17 23.70 0.94
N LEU A 194 20.77 24.93 1.30
CA LEU A 194 19.64 25.18 2.20
C LEU A 194 18.30 24.90 1.52
N ALA A 195 18.18 25.27 0.24
CA ALA A 195 17.04 24.90 -0.60
C ALA A 195 16.90 23.37 -0.70
N ALA A 196 18.00 22.64 -0.91
CA ALA A 196 18.02 21.18 -0.93
C ALA A 196 17.65 20.56 0.44
N THR A 197 18.15 21.08 1.57
CA THR A 197 17.72 20.60 2.91
C THR A 197 16.25 20.83 3.16
N GLY A 198 15.72 21.99 2.78
CA GLY A 198 14.30 22.32 2.96
C GLY A 198 13.42 21.40 2.12
N LEU A 199 13.84 21.13 0.88
CA LEU A 199 13.18 20.17 0.00
C LEU A 199 13.19 18.76 0.62
N VAL A 200 14.33 18.27 1.11
CA VAL A 200 14.42 16.95 1.76
C VAL A 200 13.55 16.87 3.00
N GLY A 201 13.64 17.85 3.90
CA GLY A 201 12.83 17.89 5.12
C GLY A 201 11.33 17.86 4.82
N SER A 202 10.89 18.64 3.82
CA SER A 202 9.50 18.65 3.39
C SER A 202 9.04 17.32 2.79
N THR A 203 9.89 16.64 2.00
CA THR A 203 9.55 15.32 1.44
C THR A 203 9.47 14.24 2.50
N ILE A 204 10.30 14.31 3.54
CA ILE A 204 10.25 13.42 4.70
C ILE A 204 8.94 13.62 5.47
N LEU A 205 8.58 14.88 5.75
CA LEU A 205 7.34 15.20 6.48
C LEU A 205 6.08 14.78 5.71
N SER A 206 6.13 14.89 4.38
CA SER A 206 5.09 14.44 3.45
C SER A 206 4.81 12.94 3.54
N ARG A 207 5.81 12.11 3.90
CA ARG A 207 5.63 10.65 4.02
C ARG A 207 4.62 10.23 5.08
N ILE A 208 4.46 11.02 6.13
CA ILE A 208 3.46 10.77 7.18
C ILE A 208 2.05 10.87 6.58
N GLY A 209 1.81 11.90 5.77
CA GLY A 209 0.52 12.11 5.08
C GLY A 209 0.26 11.03 4.04
N LEU A 210 1.29 10.63 3.30
CA LEU A 210 1.23 9.56 2.30
C LEU A 210 0.73 8.24 2.92
N TRP A 211 1.44 7.75 3.94
CA TRP A 211 1.11 6.48 4.61
C TRP A 211 -0.21 6.58 5.39
N GLY A 212 -0.51 7.72 6.00
CA GLY A 212 -1.78 7.94 6.69
C GLY A 212 -2.99 7.91 5.74
N PHE A 213 -2.84 8.48 4.54
CA PHE A 213 -3.86 8.40 3.49
C PHE A 213 -4.02 6.97 2.96
N ASP A 214 -2.92 6.27 2.68
CA ASP A 214 -2.95 4.90 2.14
C ASP A 214 -3.70 3.94 3.10
N LEU A 215 -3.39 4.00 4.40
CA LEU A 215 -4.12 3.26 5.43
C LEU A 215 -5.60 3.63 5.48
N SER A 216 -5.94 4.92 5.29
CA SER A 216 -7.34 5.38 5.24
C SER A 216 -8.07 4.78 4.04
N ALA A 217 -7.45 4.80 2.87
CA ALA A 217 -8.01 4.27 1.63
C ALA A 217 -8.25 2.76 1.73
N GLN A 218 -7.30 2.00 2.28
CA GLN A 218 -7.45 0.56 2.50
C GLN A 218 -8.66 0.24 3.38
N ILE A 219 -8.84 0.97 4.50
CA ILE A 219 -9.98 0.77 5.40
C ILE A 219 -11.30 1.12 4.71
N ILE A 220 -11.36 2.23 3.96
CA ILE A 220 -12.57 2.62 3.22
C ILE A 220 -12.97 1.55 2.20
N VAL A 221 -12.01 1.00 1.46
CA VAL A 221 -12.26 -0.07 0.48
C VAL A 221 -12.74 -1.34 1.19
N GLN A 222 -12.14 -1.70 2.33
CA GLN A 222 -12.58 -2.84 3.13
C GLN A 222 -14.02 -2.67 3.63
N GLU A 223 -14.39 -1.52 4.18
CA GLU A 223 -15.75 -1.22 4.65
C GLU A 223 -16.78 -1.34 3.52
N VAL A 224 -16.47 -0.78 2.35
CA VAL A 224 -17.34 -0.87 1.16
C VAL A 224 -17.52 -2.33 0.71
N SER A 225 -16.45 -3.12 0.71
CA SER A 225 -16.50 -4.54 0.32
C SER A 225 -17.32 -5.40 1.28
N LEU A 226 -17.24 -5.13 2.59
CA LEU A 226 -18.01 -5.83 3.62
C LEU A 226 -19.50 -5.56 3.47
N HIS A 227 -19.89 -4.31 3.22
CA HIS A 227 -21.30 -3.95 3.00
C HIS A 227 -21.93 -4.67 1.81
N HIS A 228 -21.17 -4.88 0.72
CA HIS A 228 -21.64 -5.68 -0.42
C HIS A 228 -21.83 -7.15 -0.07
N ARG A 229 -20.89 -7.76 0.68
CA ARG A 229 -21.02 -9.17 1.12
C ARG A 229 -22.20 -9.40 2.05
N THR A 230 -22.46 -8.49 2.99
CA THR A 230 -23.63 -8.60 3.89
C THR A 230 -24.96 -8.46 3.16
N ARG A 231 -25.02 -7.65 2.09
CA ARG A 231 -26.24 -7.50 1.28
C ARG A 231 -26.50 -8.71 0.40
N ALA A 232 -25.46 -9.34 -0.15
CA ALA A 232 -25.59 -10.56 -0.94
C ALA A 232 -26.00 -11.77 -0.09
N GLY A 233 -25.55 -11.84 1.17
CA GLY A 233 -25.92 -12.92 2.10
C GLY A 233 -27.33 -12.78 2.72
N ALA A 234 -27.94 -11.58 2.69
CA ALA A 234 -29.29 -11.35 3.21
C ALA A 234 -30.40 -11.56 2.16
N SER A 235 -30.03 -11.80 0.90
CA SER A 235 -30.94 -12.14 -0.20
C SER A 235 -30.91 -13.62 -0.58
N SER A 236 -30.29 -14.45 0.25
CA SER A 236 -30.22 -15.92 0.14
C SER A 236 -31.00 -16.54 1.28
#